data_AF-A0A1H7VSW1-F1
#
_entry.id   AF-A0A1H7VSW1-F1
#
_cell.length_a   1.000
_cell.length_b   1.000
_cell.length_c   1.000
_cell.angle_alpha   90.00
_cell.angle_beta   90.00
_cell.angle_gamma   90.00
#
_symmetry.space_group_name_H-M   'P 1'
#
loop_
_entity.id
_entity.type
_entity.pdbx_description
1 polymer ?
#
loop_
_entity_poly.entity_id
_entity_poly.type
_entity_poly.pdbx_seq_one_letter_code
_entity_poly.pdbx_strand_id
1 'polypeptide(L)'
;MTTYGENIGVMAVTRVYSTIIFAIAGVFAIFLGLSPKFGAIIQTIPTAILAGASIVVFGLITIAGAKIWIEHRVDFSKNKNLMIAAITLILGTGDFALQFGSFNLGGIGTATFAALFLNWFFSLGGKSN
;
A
#
# COMPACT_ATOMS: atom_id res chain seq x y z
N MET A 1 -4.81 -10.15 -0.50
CA MET A 1 -5.79 -9.23 0.11
C MET A 1 -5.12 -8.52 1.27
N THR A 2 -5.19 -7.19 1.32
CA THR A 2 -4.58 -6.35 2.36
C THR A 2 -5.66 -5.44 2.95
N THR A 3 -5.44 -4.89 4.13
CA THR A 3 -6.36 -3.93 4.72
C THR A 3 -6.36 -2.65 3.88
N TYR A 4 -7.44 -2.39 3.15
CA TYR A 4 -7.59 -1.16 2.36
C TYR A 4 -7.66 0.06 3.30
N GLY A 5 -6.76 1.02 3.11
CA GLY A 5 -6.70 2.24 3.92
C GLY A 5 -7.98 3.07 3.86
N GLU A 6 -8.73 2.97 2.76
CA GLU A 6 -10.04 3.59 2.58
C GLU A 6 -11.07 3.05 3.59
N ASN A 7 -11.05 1.74 3.86
CA ASN A 7 -11.95 1.13 4.83
C ASN A 7 -11.63 1.59 6.25
N ILE A 8 -10.34 1.79 6.56
CA ILE A 8 -9.91 2.35 7.84
C ILE A 8 -10.40 3.80 7.99
N GLY A 9 -10.35 4.59 6.91
CA GLY A 9 -10.89 5.94 6.88
C GLY A 9 -12.40 6.00 7.14
N VAL A 10 -13.19 5.15 6.49
CA VAL A 10 -14.64 5.06 6.71
C VAL A 10 -14.96 4.64 8.15
N MET A 11 -14.21 3.69 8.72
CA MET A 11 -14.37 3.29 10.12
C MET A 11 -14.05 4.42 11.10
N ALA A 12 -13.03 5.24 10.81
CA ALA A 12 -12.68 6.39 11.63
C ALA A 12 -13.79 7.46 11.68
N VAL A 13 -14.50 7.67 10.57
CA VAL A 13 -15.61 8.63 10.47
C VAL A 13 -16.91 8.07 11.07
N THR A 14 -17.28 6.85 10.67
CA THR A 14 -18.54 6.22 11.10
C THR A 14 -18.48 5.70 12.54
N ARG A 15 -17.27 5.52 13.10
CA ARG A 15 -17.00 4.90 14.41
C ARG A 15 -17.58 3.49 14.55
N VAL A 16 -17.81 2.80 13.44
CA VAL A 16 -18.30 1.43 13.46
C VAL A 16 -17.16 0.48 13.11
N TYR A 17 -16.68 -0.26 14.11
CA TYR A 17 -15.53 -1.17 14.01
C TYR A 17 -15.93 -2.65 14.02
N SER A 18 -17.20 -2.96 13.78
CA SER A 18 -17.71 -4.34 13.86
C SER A 18 -17.21 -5.20 12.70
N THR A 19 -16.62 -6.35 13.02
CA THR A 19 -16.14 -7.34 12.04
C THR A 19 -17.26 -7.96 11.22
N ILE A 20 -18.48 -8.02 11.77
CA ILE A 20 -19.68 -8.56 11.10
C ILE A 20 -20.02 -7.76 9.84
N ILE A 21 -19.75 -6.46 9.84
CA ILE A 21 -20.06 -5.58 8.70
C ILE A 21 -19.23 -5.96 7.48
N PHE A 22 -17.98 -6.37 7.69
CA PHE A 22 -17.12 -6.87 6.60
C PHE A 22 -17.65 -8.19 6.03
N ALA A 23 -18.16 -9.08 6.87
CA ALA A 23 -18.77 -10.33 6.41
C ALA A 23 -20.05 -10.06 5.58
N ILE A 24 -20.92 -9.16 6.07
CA ILE A 24 -22.14 -8.74 5.36
C ILE A 24 -21.76 -8.09 4.02
N ALA A 25 -20.82 -7.14 4.01
CA ALA A 25 -20.35 -6.50 2.79
C ALA A 25 -19.78 -7.51 1.78
N GLY A 26 -19.03 -8.52 2.25
CA GLY A 26 -18.53 -9.61 1.42
C GLY A 26 -19.65 -10.44 0.78
N VAL A 27 -20.68 -10.79 1.56
CA VAL A 27 -21.86 -11.51 1.05
C VAL A 27 -22.60 -10.68 -0.01
N PHE A 28 -22.81 -9.38 0.23
CA PHE A 28 -23.39 -8.47 -0.78
C PHE A 28 -22.54 -8.39 -2.04
N ALA A 29 -21.21 -8.30 -1.91
CA ALA A 29 -20.30 -8.26 -3.04
C ALA A 29 -20.37 -9.54 -3.89
N ILE A 30 -20.52 -10.71 -3.26
CA ILE A 30 -20.71 -11.99 -3.97
C ILE A 30 -22.02 -11.96 -4.78
N PHE A 31 -23.14 -11.58 -4.16
CA PHE A 31 -24.43 -11.53 -4.85
C PHE A 31 -24.46 -10.52 -6.00
N LEU A 32 -23.85 -9.34 -5.81
CA LEU A 32 -23.73 -8.33 -6.86
C LEU A 32 -22.77 -8.75 -7.97
N GLY A 33 -21.66 -9.41 -7.64
CA GLY A 33 -20.69 -9.93 -8.60
C GLY A 33 -21.26 -11.06 -9.49
N LEU A 34 -22.20 -11.85 -8.95
CA LEU A 34 -22.91 -12.88 -9.71
C LEU A 34 -24.06 -12.33 -10.57
N SER A 35 -24.45 -11.06 -10.40
CA SER A 35 -25.56 -10.44 -11.13
C SER A 35 -25.12 -9.84 -12.48
N PRO A 36 -25.57 -10.37 -13.62
CA PRO A 36 -25.19 -9.85 -14.94
C PRO A 36 -25.69 -8.41 -15.19
N LYS A 37 -26.83 -8.05 -14.60
CA LYS A 37 -27.40 -6.69 -14.71
C LYS A 37 -26.52 -5.66 -14.02
N PHE A 38 -25.94 -6.01 -12.87
CA PHE A 38 -25.04 -5.12 -12.14
C PHE A 38 -23.72 -4.94 -12.89
N GLY A 39 -23.17 -6.03 -13.44
CA GLY A 39 -22.00 -5.97 -14.31
C GLY A 39 -22.20 -5.07 -15.54
N ALA A 40 -23.36 -5.13 -16.19
CA ALA A 40 -23.70 -4.26 -17.31
C ALA A 40 -23.71 -2.78 -16.91
N ILE A 41 -24.23 -2.44 -15.72
CA ILE A 41 -24.19 -1.06 -15.21
C ILE A 41 -22.76 -0.59 -14.99
N ILE A 42 -21.90 -1.41 -14.39
CA ILE A 42 -20.48 -1.05 -14.18
C ILE A 42 -19.78 -0.76 -15.53
N GLN A 43 -20.08 -1.53 -16.58
CA GLN A 43 -19.51 -1.31 -17.90
C GLN A 43 -19.99 0.00 -18.57
N THR A 44 -21.09 0.59 -18.11
CA THR A 44 -21.51 1.92 -18.57
C THR A 44 -20.67 3.06 -17.99
N ILE A 45 -19.90 2.80 -16.92
CA ILE A 45 -19.10 3.82 -16.26
C ILE A 45 -17.91 4.20 -17.15
N PRO A 46 -17.73 5.49 -17.49
CA PRO A 46 -16.59 5.96 -18.25
C PRO A 46 -15.25 5.60 -17.61
N THR A 47 -14.29 5.17 -18.45
CA THR A 47 -12.94 4.81 -18.01
C THR A 47 -12.23 5.96 -17.28
N ALA A 48 -12.51 7.21 -17.66
CA ALA A 48 -11.96 8.41 -17.00
C ALA A 48 -12.35 8.49 -15.51
N ILE A 49 -13.57 8.06 -15.14
CA ILE A 49 -14.04 8.07 -13.74
C ILE A 49 -13.36 6.96 -12.95
N LEU A 50 -13.25 5.76 -13.54
CA LEU A 50 -12.56 4.62 -12.91
C LEU A 50 -11.08 4.92 -12.69
N ALA A 51 -10.42 5.59 -13.64
CA ALA A 51 -9.06 6.07 -13.50
C ALA A 51 -8.94 7.11 -12.38
N GLY A 52 -9.86 8.09 -12.31
CA GLY A 52 -9.91 9.08 -11.24
C GLY A 52 -10.07 8.46 -9.84
N ALA A 53 -10.99 7.51 -9.69
CA ALA A 53 -11.17 6.76 -8.44
C ALA A 53 -9.87 6.02 -8.04
N SER A 54 -9.22 5.37 -9.00
CA SER A 54 -7.95 4.65 -8.77
C SER A 54 -6.84 5.59 -8.29
N ILE A 55 -6.73 6.80 -8.86
CA ILE A 55 -5.75 7.81 -8.43
C ILE A 55 -5.98 8.20 -6.97
N VAL A 56 -7.22 8.39 -6.56
CA VAL A 56 -7.55 8.71 -5.16
C VAL A 56 -7.13 7.57 -4.23
N VAL A 57 -7.48 6.33 -4.58
CA VAL A 57 -7.12 5.13 -3.79
C VAL A 57 -5.60 5.02 -3.62
N PHE A 58 -4.85 5.08 -4.72
CA PHE A 58 -3.39 4.97 -4.70
C PHE A 58 -2.72 6.17 -3.99
N GLY A 59 -3.29 7.37 -4.12
CA GLY A 59 -2.85 8.56 -3.39
C GLY A 59 -3.04 8.39 -1.88
N LEU A 60 -4.20 7.88 -1.45
CA LEU A 60 -4.47 7.59 -0.04
C LEU A 60 -3.53 6.52 0.52
N ILE A 61 -3.21 5.47 -0.25
CA ILE A 61 -2.22 4.46 0.14
C ILE A 61 -0.85 5.09 0.34
N THR A 62 -0.43 5.98 -0.57
CA THR A 62 0.87 6.67 -0.51
C THR A 62 0.97 7.55 0.74
N ILE A 63 -0.07 8.35 1.02
CA ILE A 63 -0.13 9.20 2.21
C ILE A 63 -0.23 8.38 3.49
N ALA A 64 -0.92 7.24 3.49
CA ALA A 64 -0.95 6.32 4.63
C ALA A 64 0.47 5.82 5.00
N GLY A 65 1.31 5.52 4.00
CA GLY A 65 2.72 5.20 4.21
C GLY A 65 3.50 6.35 4.87
N ALA A 66 3.34 7.57 4.37
CA ALA A 66 3.97 8.75 4.96
C ALA A 66 3.48 9.03 6.39
N LYS A 67 2.19 8.80 6.65
CA LYS A 67 1.58 8.95 7.97
C LYS A 67 2.23 8.03 9.00
N ILE A 68 2.58 6.79 8.62
CA ILE A 68 3.30 5.86 9.50
C ILE A 68 4.64 6.45 9.96
N TRP A 69 5.40 7.11 9.08
CA TRP A 69 6.67 7.75 9.45
C TRP A 69 6.47 8.90 10.44
N ILE A 70 5.41 9.69 10.27
CA ILE A 70 5.09 10.82 11.15
C ILE A 70 4.64 10.31 12.52
N GLU A 71 3.72 9.34 12.56
CA GLU A 71 3.19 8.76 13.80
C GLU A 71 4.30 8.10 14.64
N HIS A 72 5.26 7.45 13.99
CA HIS A 72 6.42 6.84 14.65
C HIS A 72 7.59 7.80 14.87
N ARG A 73 7.42 9.11 14.57
CA ARG A 73 8.44 10.15 14.73
C ARG A 73 9.79 9.78 14.12
N VAL A 74 9.77 9.31 12.86
CA VAL A 74 10.99 8.98 12.11
C VAL A 74 11.79 10.26 11.89
N ASP A 75 12.99 10.30 12.48
CA ASP A 75 13.92 11.40 12.32
C ASP A 75 14.68 11.27 10.99
N PHE A 76 14.33 12.11 10.01
CA PHE A 76 14.97 12.19 8.70
C PHE A 76 16.24 13.06 8.68
N SER A 77 16.57 13.76 9.77
CA SER A 77 17.88 14.41 9.90
C SER A 77 19.01 13.39 10.08
N LYS A 78 18.69 12.16 10.48
CA LYS A 78 19.62 11.04 10.48
C LYS A 78 19.80 10.51 9.06
N ASN A 79 21.01 10.67 8.50
CA ASN A 79 21.39 10.18 7.18
C ASN A 79 21.02 8.71 6.94
N LYS A 80 21.10 7.86 7.98
CA LYS A 80 20.64 6.46 7.93
C LYS A 80 19.19 6.33 7.47
N ASN A 81 18.27 7.02 8.15
CA ASN A 81 16.84 6.93 7.90
C ASN A 81 16.49 7.55 6.54
N LEU A 82 17.14 8.68 6.22
CA LEU A 82 17.00 9.36 4.94
C LEU A 82 17.40 8.47 3.77
N MET A 83 18.57 7.81 3.83
CA MET A 83 19.04 6.91 2.78
C MET A 83 18.13 5.68 2.63
N ILE A 84 17.74 5.04 3.74
CA ILE A 84 16.84 3.87 3.69
C ILE A 84 15.52 4.27 3.01
N ALA A 85 14.91 5.38 3.40
CA ALA A 85 13.64 5.81 2.83
C ALA A 85 13.78 6.18 1.34
N ALA A 86 14.79 6.97 0.97
CA ALA A 86 15.00 7.42 -0.41
C ALA A 86 15.23 6.25 -1.38
N ILE A 87 16.10 5.31 -1.02
CA ILE A 87 16.43 4.16 -1.86
C ILE A 87 15.20 3.24 -2.00
N THR A 88 14.49 2.97 -0.90
CA THR A 88 13.28 2.15 -0.94
C THR A 88 12.19 2.78 -1.80
N LEU A 89 12.05 4.11 -1.75
CA LEU A 89 11.05 4.82 -2.53
C LEU A 89 11.35 4.74 -4.04
N ILE A 90 12.60 4.98 -4.45
CA ILE A 90 13.01 4.92 -5.87
C ILE A 90 12.94 3.48 -6.41
N LEU A 91 13.37 2.48 -5.64
CA LEU A 91 13.29 1.09 -6.07
C LEU A 91 11.84 0.62 -6.23
N GLY A 92 10.95 1.08 -5.34
CA GLY A 92 9.54 0.73 -5.37
C GLY A 92 8.77 1.42 -6.50
N THR A 93 9.02 2.71 -6.74
CA THR A 93 8.33 3.48 -7.79
C THR A 93 8.90 3.24 -9.19
N GLY A 94 10.19 2.93 -9.29
CA GLY A 94 10.86 2.63 -10.56
C GLY A 94 10.62 1.22 -11.10
N ASP A 95 9.81 0.41 -10.42
CA ASP A 95 9.52 -1.00 -10.73
C ASP A 95 10.79 -1.81 -11.06
N PHE A 96 11.81 -1.70 -10.21
CA PHE A 96 13.07 -2.42 -10.38
C PHE A 96 12.87 -3.90 -10.06
N ALA A 97 12.25 -4.64 -10.98
CA ALA A 97 12.02 -6.06 -10.84
C ALA A 97 13.32 -6.86 -11.02
N LEU A 98 13.66 -7.71 -10.06
CA LEU A 98 14.80 -8.62 -10.16
C LEU A 98 14.30 -9.98 -10.62
N GLN A 99 14.79 -10.42 -11.77
CA GLN A 99 14.49 -11.73 -12.33
C GLN A 99 15.66 -12.68 -12.05
N PHE A 100 15.44 -13.67 -11.19
CA PHE A 100 16.37 -14.75 -10.90
C PHE A 100 15.84 -16.04 -11.55
N GLY A 101 16.22 -16.28 -12.80
CA GLY A 101 15.73 -17.44 -13.56
C GLY A 101 14.21 -17.41 -13.72
N SER A 102 13.50 -18.34 -13.10
CA SER A 102 12.02 -18.41 -13.10
C SER A 102 11.36 -17.57 -12.00
N PHE A 103 12.14 -16.97 -11.09
CA PHE A 103 11.61 -16.16 -9.99
C PHE A 103 11.66 -14.68 -10.34
N ASN A 104 10.50 -14.07 -10.50
CA ASN A 104 10.37 -12.63 -10.70
C ASN A 104 9.98 -11.95 -9.39
N LEU A 105 10.89 -11.16 -8.85
CA LEU A 105 10.66 -10.32 -7.70
C LEU A 105 10.26 -8.92 -8.20
N GLY A 106 8.99 -8.57 -8.12
CA GLY A 106 8.49 -7.26 -8.56
C GLY A 106 9.11 -6.08 -7.79
N GLY A 107 8.99 -4.86 -8.31
CA GLY A 107 9.68 -3.68 -7.76
C GLY A 107 9.38 -3.37 -6.29
N ILE A 108 8.17 -3.64 -5.81
CA ILE A 108 7.83 -3.49 -4.39
C ILE A 108 8.56 -4.54 -3.53
N GLY A 109 8.72 -5.75 -4.06
CA GLY A 109 9.47 -6.83 -3.42
C GLY A 109 10.94 -6.49 -3.28
N THR A 110 11.58 -6.05 -4.37
CA THR A 110 13.00 -5.65 -4.38
C THR A 110 13.26 -4.46 -3.47
N ALA A 111 12.37 -3.46 -3.47
CA ALA A 111 12.43 -2.33 -2.55
C ALA A 111 12.36 -2.78 -1.09
N THR A 112 11.49 -3.73 -0.75
CA THR A 112 11.38 -4.26 0.62
C THR A 112 12.65 -4.98 1.05
N PHE A 113 13.23 -5.82 0.20
CA PHE A 113 14.50 -6.48 0.49
C PHE A 113 15.65 -5.47 0.65
N ALA A 114 15.72 -4.45 -0.22
CA ALA A 114 16.70 -3.39 -0.11
C ALA A 114 16.55 -2.60 1.21
N ALA A 115 15.32 -2.28 1.62
CA ALA A 115 15.04 -1.60 2.88
C ALA A 115 15.54 -2.40 4.09
N LEU A 116 15.24 -3.70 4.12
CA LEU A 116 15.69 -4.61 5.18
C LEU A 116 17.21 -4.72 5.22
N PHE A 117 17.84 -4.91 4.06
CA PHE A 117 19.28 -5.02 3.93
C PHE A 117 19.99 -3.74 4.39
N LEU A 118 19.55 -2.57 3.94
CA LEU A 118 20.12 -1.28 4.32
C LEU A 118 19.93 -1.00 5.81
N ASN A 119 18.74 -1.28 6.35
CA ASN A 119 18.50 -1.12 7.78
C ASN A 119 19.42 -2.02 8.61
N TRP A 120 19.60 -3.28 8.21
CA TRP A 120 20.53 -4.20 8.85
C TRP A 120 21.98 -3.72 8.75
N PHE A 121 22.42 -3.33 7.55
CA PHE A 121 23.77 -2.83 7.30
C PHE A 121 24.10 -1.62 8.18
N PHE A 122 23.22 -0.62 8.20
CA PHE A 122 23.43 0.56 9.06
C PHE A 122 23.23 0.26 10.55
N SER A 123 22.49 -0.78 10.92
CA SER A 123 22.37 -1.22 12.32
C SER A 123 23.66 -1.86 12.85
N LEU A 124 24.51 -2.41 11.99
CA LEU A 124 25.82 -2.95 12.40
C LEU A 124 26.83 -1.85 12.73
N GLY A 125 26.81 -0.75 11.96
CA GLY A 125 27.72 0.39 12.17
C GLY A 125 27.35 1.29 13.36
N GLY A 126 26.12 1.18 13.88
CA GLY A 126 25.61 2.01 14.99
C GLY A 126 25.77 1.42 16.39
N LYS A 127 26.54 0.33 16.56
CA LYS A 127 26.74 -0.35 17.85
C LYS A 127 27.98 0.11 18.63
N SER A 128 28.65 1.17 18.20
CA SER A 128 29.74 1.82 18.93
C SER A 128 29.36 3.27 19.23
N ASN A 129 29.32 3.57 20.54
CA ASN A 129 29.05 4.84 21.21
C ASN A 129 27.61 4.98 21.73
#